data_AF-A0A4U8SZN9-F1
#
_entry.id   AF-A0A4U8SZN9-F1
#
_cell.length_a   1.000
_cell.length_b   1.000
_cell.length_c   1.000
_cell.angle_alpha   90.00
_cell.angle_beta   90.00
_cell.angle_gamma   90.00
#
_symmetry.space_group_name_H-M   'P 1'
#
loop_
_entity.id
_entity.type
_entity.pdbx_description
1 polymer ?
#
loop_
_entity_poly.entity_id
_entity_poly.type
_entity_poly.pdbx_seq_one_letter_code
_entity_poly.pdbx_strand_id
1 'polypeptide(L)'
;MRFCFFFAYPIFLCAEHFDYSSLQPLEQDSKNLTNYENPYIYEPTSRLGYLSVGSGLVLGGTLVGAGVLYLMPESVTNWDKKEIYNLGDNWARKTSRGPVIDGDDWFLNWITHPYWGAVYYMQPRVAGYSWAESALYSTLASALFWEYGVEAFAETPSWQDLVITPAVGSILGELFYQASMKIHKNHNTLLGSRFLGKTALLLMDPVGFILQDLGFANAFGVKNKNDMQSFITPTSGKSGSGARLVVVKYF
;
A
#
# COMPACT_ATOMS: atom_id res chain seq x y z
N MET A 1 21.28 29.08 19.76
CA MET A 1 20.50 29.52 20.94
C MET A 1 19.25 28.66 21.00
N ARG A 2 19.17 27.75 21.98
CA ARG A 2 18.07 26.78 22.12
C ARG A 2 16.88 27.47 22.78
N PHE A 3 15.72 27.48 22.13
CA PHE A 3 14.46 27.82 22.78
C PHE A 3 13.81 26.51 23.26
N CYS A 4 13.86 26.27 24.57
CA CYS A 4 13.09 25.22 25.22
C CYS A 4 11.95 25.87 26.01
N PHE A 5 10.71 25.62 25.62
CA PHE A 5 9.56 25.86 26.50
C PHE A 5 9.38 24.64 27.38
N PHE A 6 9.41 24.84 28.71
CA PHE A 6 9.11 23.82 29.70
C PHE A 6 7.58 23.71 29.83
N PHE A 7 7.01 22.61 29.38
CA PHE A 7 5.76 22.07 29.92
C PHE A 7 6.04 20.67 30.45
N ALA A 8 5.44 20.36 31.60
CA ALA A 8 5.63 19.11 32.33
C ALA A 8 5.23 17.89 31.46
N TYR A 9 5.98 16.79 31.63
CA TYR A 9 6.00 15.49 30.91
C TYR A 9 7.07 15.36 29.80
N PRO A 10 8.07 14.47 29.96
CA PRO A 10 9.12 14.28 28.98
C PRO A 10 8.66 13.26 27.94
N ILE A 11 8.05 13.75 26.86
CA ILE A 11 8.21 13.09 25.57
C ILE A 11 9.22 13.95 24.82
N PHE A 12 10.47 13.51 24.82
CA PHE A 12 11.53 14.11 24.01
C PHE A 12 11.23 13.85 22.53
N LEU A 13 10.36 14.66 21.93
CA LEU A 13 10.37 14.88 20.48
C LEU A 13 11.46 15.91 20.20
N CYS A 14 12.71 15.44 20.10
CA CYS A 14 13.72 16.19 19.36
C CYS A 14 13.16 16.40 17.95
N ALA A 15 13.12 17.64 17.47
CA ALA A 15 12.92 17.91 16.05
C ALA A 15 13.90 17.01 15.28
N GLU A 16 13.37 16.11 14.44
CA GLU A 16 14.19 15.24 13.62
C GLU A 16 15.23 16.09 12.88
N HIS A 17 16.47 15.62 12.87
CA HIS A 17 17.50 16.23 12.06
C HIS A 17 17.03 16.16 10.61
N PHE A 18 16.62 17.30 10.07
CA PHE A 18 16.04 17.38 8.73
C PHE A 18 17.13 17.09 7.70
N ASP A 19 17.07 15.90 7.10
CA ASP A 19 18.08 15.44 6.15
C ASP A 19 17.85 16.06 4.76
N TYR A 20 18.61 17.13 4.48
CA TYR A 20 18.60 17.84 3.21
C TYR A 20 19.22 17.06 2.05
N SER A 21 19.92 15.94 2.30
CA SER A 21 20.60 15.18 1.24
C SER A 21 19.63 14.54 0.24
N SER A 22 18.38 14.34 0.64
CA SER A 22 17.29 13.74 -0.15
C SER A 22 16.44 14.75 -0.93
N LEU A 23 16.80 16.04 -0.89
CA LEU A 23 16.01 17.14 -1.43
C LEU A 23 16.74 17.86 -2.57
N GLN A 24 16.04 18.20 -3.64
CA GLN A 24 16.58 18.99 -4.76
C GLN A 24 15.83 20.32 -4.92
N PRO A 25 16.53 21.46 -5.09
CA PRO A 25 15.91 22.74 -5.44
C PRO A 25 15.13 22.65 -6.74
N LEU A 26 13.92 23.19 -6.74
CA LEU A 26 13.23 23.48 -8.00
C LEU A 26 13.92 24.70 -8.64
N GLU A 27 14.59 24.48 -9.76
CA GLU A 27 15.22 25.56 -10.52
C GLU A 27 14.10 26.48 -11.05
N GLN A 28 14.16 27.76 -10.68
CA GLN A 28 13.07 28.72 -10.82
C GLN A 28 12.94 29.20 -12.27
N ASP A 29 12.56 28.31 -13.19
CA ASP A 29 12.14 28.71 -14.54
C ASP A 29 10.63 28.97 -14.53
N SER A 30 10.27 30.25 -14.43
CA SER A 30 8.90 30.77 -14.38
C SER A 30 7.97 30.25 -15.50
N LYS A 31 8.52 29.68 -16.58
CA LYS A 31 7.77 29.10 -17.70
C LYS A 31 7.25 27.67 -17.44
N ASN A 32 7.71 26.99 -16.39
CA ASN A 32 7.34 25.61 -16.07
C ASN A 32 6.48 25.44 -14.80
N LEU A 33 6.04 26.54 -14.17
CA LEU A 33 5.15 26.49 -12.98
C LEU A 33 3.80 25.79 -13.23
N THR A 34 3.44 25.54 -14.49
CA THR A 34 2.23 24.81 -14.90
C THR A 34 2.41 23.31 -14.98
N ASN A 35 3.65 22.79 -15.03
CA ASN A 35 3.97 21.35 -15.01
C ASN A 35 4.18 20.84 -13.58
N TYR A 36 3.39 21.36 -12.65
CA TYR A 36 3.46 20.96 -11.26
C TYR A 36 2.82 19.57 -11.09
N GLU A 37 3.63 18.59 -10.67
CA GLU A 37 3.16 17.23 -10.38
C GLU A 37 2.17 17.28 -9.21
N ASN A 38 1.04 16.59 -9.38
CA ASN A 38 -0.05 16.66 -8.42
C ASN A 38 0.36 15.97 -7.10
N PRO A 39 0.40 16.68 -5.95
CA PRO A 39 0.89 16.14 -4.68
C PRO A 39 -0.02 15.04 -4.11
N TYR A 40 -1.26 14.94 -4.60
CA TYR A 40 -2.18 13.87 -4.25
C TYR A 40 -1.86 12.57 -4.97
N ILE A 41 -1.06 12.59 -6.04
CA ILE A 41 -0.56 11.39 -6.70
C ILE A 41 0.70 10.96 -5.95
N TYR A 42 0.68 9.74 -5.41
CA TYR A 42 1.82 9.20 -4.70
C TYR A 42 2.82 8.57 -5.68
N GLU A 43 4.05 9.06 -5.66
CA GLU A 43 5.18 8.48 -6.38
C GLU A 43 6.31 8.18 -5.39
N PRO A 44 6.63 6.90 -5.10
CA PRO A 44 7.61 6.59 -4.07
C PRO A 44 9.03 6.97 -4.49
N THR A 45 9.83 7.47 -3.54
CA THR A 45 11.29 7.64 -3.69
C THR A 45 11.99 6.33 -4.04
N SER A 46 11.52 5.22 -3.48
CA SER A 46 12.00 3.87 -3.78
C SER A 46 10.83 2.94 -4.11
N ARG A 47 10.75 2.53 -5.38
CA ARG A 47 9.72 1.58 -5.87
C ARG A 47 9.77 0.26 -5.10
N LEU A 48 10.97 -0.30 -4.94
CA LEU A 48 11.18 -1.53 -4.18
C LEU A 48 10.90 -1.32 -2.69
N GLY A 49 11.29 -0.18 -2.12
CA GLY A 49 11.02 0.16 -0.73
C GLY A 49 9.52 0.17 -0.43
N TYR A 50 8.73 0.86 -1.26
CA TYR A 50 7.28 0.87 -1.17
C TYR A 50 6.69 -0.53 -1.25
N LEU A 51 7.09 -1.30 -2.28
CA LEU A 51 6.60 -2.66 -2.48
C LEU A 51 6.96 -3.58 -1.31
N SER A 52 8.13 -3.41 -0.70
CA SER A 52 8.59 -4.23 0.43
C SER A 52 7.76 -3.98 1.68
N VAL A 53 7.52 -2.70 2.02
CA VAL A 53 6.68 -2.33 3.17
C VAL A 53 5.23 -2.75 2.93
N GLY A 54 4.70 -2.54 1.71
CA GLY A 54 3.36 -2.99 1.33
C GLY A 54 3.21 -4.50 1.37
N SER A 55 4.20 -5.26 0.89
CA SER A 55 4.21 -6.73 0.99
C SER A 55 4.20 -7.19 2.45
N GLY A 56 4.94 -6.51 3.33
CA GLY A 56 4.94 -6.78 4.76
C GLY A 56 3.57 -6.55 5.40
N LEU A 57 2.88 -5.46 5.03
CA LEU A 57 1.51 -5.19 5.48
C LEU A 57 0.51 -6.21 4.94
N VAL A 58 0.64 -6.61 3.67
CA VAL A 58 -0.17 -7.68 3.07
C VAL A 58 0.01 -8.98 3.85
N LEU A 59 1.25 -9.42 4.08
CA LEU A 59 1.53 -10.64 4.85
C LEU A 59 0.98 -10.58 6.28
N GLY A 60 1.20 -9.46 6.98
CA GLY A 60 0.65 -9.25 8.32
C GLY A 60 -0.88 -9.27 8.33
N GLY A 61 -1.50 -8.61 7.35
CA GLY A 61 -2.95 -8.60 7.16
C GLY A 61 -3.52 -9.97 6.84
N THR A 62 -2.83 -10.76 6.01
CA THR A 62 -3.18 -12.15 5.70
C THR A 62 -3.21 -13.02 6.96
N LEU A 63 -2.21 -12.89 7.84
CA LEU A 63 -2.19 -13.62 9.12
C LEU A 63 -3.34 -13.19 10.06
N VAL A 64 -3.63 -11.88 10.13
CA VAL A 64 -4.76 -11.37 10.91
C VAL A 64 -6.09 -11.88 10.34
N GLY A 65 -6.25 -11.83 9.02
CA GLY A 65 -7.43 -12.34 8.32
C GLY A 65 -7.65 -13.82 8.58
N ALA A 66 -6.60 -14.64 8.50
CA ALA A 66 -6.67 -16.05 8.84
C ALA A 66 -7.03 -16.31 10.30
N GLY A 67 -6.52 -15.50 11.23
CA GLY A 67 -6.95 -15.54 12.64
C GLY A 67 -8.44 -15.23 12.79
N VAL A 68 -8.98 -14.27 12.05
CA VAL A 68 -10.42 -13.96 12.03
C VAL A 68 -11.22 -15.11 11.43
N LEU A 69 -10.80 -15.69 10.31
CA LEU A 69 -11.47 -16.86 9.69
C LEU A 69 -11.45 -18.07 10.63
N TYR A 70 -10.35 -18.31 11.34
CA TYR A 70 -10.27 -19.36 12.35
C TYR A 70 -11.28 -19.19 13.49
N LEU A 71 -11.62 -17.94 13.84
CA LEU A 71 -12.64 -17.64 14.85
C LEU A 71 -14.08 -17.78 14.32
N MET A 72 -14.28 -17.76 13.00
CA MET A 72 -15.60 -17.96 12.39
C MET A 72 -16.11 -19.41 12.56
N PRO A 73 -17.42 -19.66 12.39
CA PRO A 73 -17.98 -21.02 12.37
C PRO A 73 -17.46 -21.83 11.19
N GLU A 74 -17.22 -23.13 11.37
CA GLU A 74 -16.73 -24.04 10.32
C GLU A 74 -17.69 -24.10 9.11
N SER A 75 -18.98 -23.83 9.32
CA SER A 75 -19.97 -23.76 8.24
C SER A 75 -19.80 -22.57 7.28
N VAL A 76 -18.94 -21.60 7.63
CA VAL A 76 -18.65 -20.42 6.81
C VAL A 76 -17.31 -20.57 6.11
N THR A 77 -16.32 -21.15 6.79
CA THR A 77 -14.94 -21.22 6.29
C THR A 77 -14.51 -22.59 5.82
N ASN A 78 -15.29 -23.65 6.08
CA ASN A 78 -14.92 -25.05 5.83
C ASN A 78 -13.67 -25.56 6.59
N TRP A 79 -13.07 -24.73 7.44
CA TRP A 79 -11.88 -25.05 8.23
C TRP A 79 -12.20 -25.97 9.42
N ASP A 80 -11.91 -27.27 9.30
CA ASP A 80 -12.00 -28.21 10.42
C ASP A 80 -10.95 -27.89 11.49
N LYS A 81 -11.40 -27.35 12.63
CA LYS A 81 -10.53 -26.92 13.72
C LYS A 81 -9.80 -28.09 14.37
N LYS A 82 -10.32 -29.31 14.23
CA LYS A 82 -9.66 -30.53 14.72
C LYS A 82 -8.48 -30.94 13.86
N GLU A 83 -8.39 -30.48 12.61
CA GLU A 83 -7.21 -30.70 11.79
C GLU A 83 -6.11 -29.68 12.12
N ILE A 84 -6.46 -28.44 12.50
CA ILE A 84 -5.54 -27.29 12.66
C ILE A 84 -4.53 -27.44 13.83
N TYR A 85 -4.54 -28.53 14.62
CA TYR A 85 -3.54 -28.79 15.66
C TYR A 85 -2.14 -29.16 15.13
N ASN A 86 -2.06 -29.84 13.97
CA ASN A 86 -0.81 -30.30 13.36
C ASN A 86 -0.54 -29.56 12.05
N LEU A 87 -0.30 -28.24 12.16
CA LEU A 87 -0.13 -27.33 11.02
C LEU A 87 0.91 -27.82 10.00
N GLY A 88 2.11 -28.22 10.44
CA GLY A 88 3.20 -28.60 9.53
C GLY A 88 2.92 -29.88 8.73
N ASP A 89 2.45 -30.94 9.41
CA ASP A 89 2.15 -32.22 8.76
C ASP A 89 0.93 -32.13 7.85
N ASN A 90 -0.05 -31.31 8.22
CA ASN A 90 -1.21 -31.04 7.36
C ASN A 90 -0.82 -30.27 6.12
N TRP A 91 -0.04 -29.21 6.28
CA TRP A 91 0.45 -28.41 5.16
C TRP A 91 1.23 -29.27 4.18
N ALA A 92 2.18 -30.09 4.66
CA ALA A 92 2.95 -30.98 3.81
C ALA A 92 2.07 -32.02 3.10
N ARG A 93 1.07 -32.57 3.80
CA ARG A 93 0.11 -33.54 3.23
C ARG A 93 -0.81 -32.92 2.18
N LYS A 94 -1.28 -31.69 2.40
CA LYS A 94 -2.26 -31.01 1.53
C LYS A 94 -1.58 -30.41 0.29
N THR A 95 -0.42 -29.78 0.45
CA THR A 95 0.35 -29.24 -0.68
C THR A 95 0.94 -30.30 -1.61
N SER A 96 1.19 -31.52 -1.11
CA SER A 96 1.71 -32.64 -1.92
C SER A 96 0.66 -33.32 -2.81
N ARG A 97 -0.64 -33.05 -2.62
CA ARG A 97 -1.74 -33.70 -3.36
C ARG A 97 -2.14 -32.99 -4.66
N GLY A 98 -1.51 -31.85 -4.96
CA GLY A 98 -1.89 -30.98 -6.08
C GLY A 98 -3.20 -30.24 -5.81
N PRO A 99 -3.48 -29.14 -6.56
CA PRO A 99 -4.68 -28.36 -6.29
C PRO A 99 -5.96 -29.12 -6.68
N VAL A 100 -7.05 -28.83 -5.98
CA VAL A 100 -8.37 -29.42 -6.20
C VAL A 100 -9.35 -28.33 -6.65
N ILE A 101 -10.51 -28.74 -7.16
CA ILE A 101 -11.65 -27.82 -7.28
C ILE A 101 -12.38 -27.91 -5.93
N ASP A 102 -12.28 -26.88 -5.11
CA ASP A 102 -13.00 -26.81 -3.84
C ASP A 102 -14.50 -26.54 -4.05
N GLY A 103 -15.25 -26.61 -2.97
CA GLY A 103 -16.69 -26.32 -2.94
C GLY A 103 -17.00 -25.08 -2.12
N ASP A 104 -16.08 -24.12 -2.06
CA ASP A 104 -16.26 -22.93 -1.22
C ASP A 104 -17.45 -22.08 -1.65
N ASP A 105 -17.93 -21.26 -0.71
CA ASP A 105 -19.08 -20.40 -0.96
C ASP A 105 -18.79 -19.49 -2.16
N TRP A 106 -19.72 -19.45 -3.11
CA TRP A 106 -19.59 -18.67 -4.34
C TRP A 106 -19.18 -17.21 -4.09
N PHE A 107 -19.63 -16.60 -2.99
CA PHE A 107 -19.26 -15.24 -2.62
C PHE A 107 -17.76 -15.10 -2.33
N LEU A 108 -17.15 -16.08 -1.66
CA LEU A 108 -15.72 -16.07 -1.38
C LEU A 108 -14.95 -16.11 -2.70
N ASN A 109 -15.15 -17.14 -3.53
CA ASN A 109 -14.37 -17.41 -4.74
C ASN A 109 -14.52 -16.32 -5.82
N TRP A 110 -15.70 -15.68 -5.91
CA TRP A 110 -15.98 -14.71 -6.98
C TRP A 110 -15.94 -13.25 -6.56
N ILE A 111 -15.97 -12.93 -5.27
CA ILE A 111 -15.94 -11.55 -4.78
C ILE A 111 -14.75 -11.32 -3.88
N THR A 112 -14.59 -12.10 -2.83
CA THR A 112 -13.53 -11.87 -1.84
C THR A 112 -12.15 -12.15 -2.39
N HIS A 113 -11.92 -13.32 -3.01
CA HIS A 113 -10.59 -13.62 -3.56
C HIS A 113 -10.21 -12.63 -4.68
N PRO A 114 -11.04 -12.36 -5.71
CA PRO A 114 -10.69 -11.37 -6.73
C PRO A 114 -10.45 -9.96 -6.17
N TYR A 115 -11.16 -9.57 -5.12
CA TYR A 115 -10.88 -8.30 -4.43
C TYR A 115 -9.47 -8.29 -3.80
N TRP A 116 -9.08 -9.34 -3.09
CA TRP A 116 -7.72 -9.43 -2.54
C TRP A 116 -6.65 -9.53 -3.63
N GLY A 117 -6.92 -10.24 -4.72
CA GLY A 117 -6.08 -10.23 -5.92
C GLY A 117 -5.89 -8.82 -6.49
N ALA A 118 -6.93 -7.98 -6.46
CA ALA A 118 -6.85 -6.56 -6.84
C ALA A 118 -5.99 -5.75 -5.85
N VAL A 119 -6.14 -5.98 -4.54
CA VAL A 119 -5.30 -5.34 -3.52
C VAL A 119 -3.83 -5.72 -3.70
N TYR A 120 -3.52 -6.99 -4.00
CA TYR A 120 -2.15 -7.42 -4.29
C TYR A 120 -1.60 -6.76 -5.56
N TYR A 121 -2.42 -6.67 -6.61
CA TYR A 121 -2.07 -5.98 -7.86
C TYR A 121 -1.74 -4.50 -7.64
N MET A 122 -2.49 -3.81 -6.78
CA MET A 122 -2.31 -2.38 -6.51
C MET A 122 -0.93 -2.04 -5.95
N GLN A 123 -0.31 -2.91 -5.14
CA GLN A 123 0.94 -2.59 -4.45
C GLN A 123 2.11 -2.26 -5.41
N PRO A 124 2.50 -3.14 -6.34
CA PRO A 124 3.49 -2.82 -7.36
C PRO A 124 2.98 -1.76 -8.33
N ARG A 125 1.68 -1.74 -8.66
CA ARG A 125 1.15 -0.81 -9.65
C ARG A 125 1.27 0.65 -9.21
N VAL A 126 0.93 0.93 -7.95
CA VAL A 126 1.11 2.25 -7.30
C VAL A 126 2.60 2.57 -7.14
N ALA A 127 3.43 1.57 -6.87
CA ALA A 127 4.88 1.74 -6.81
C ALA A 127 5.55 2.01 -8.18
N GLY A 128 4.79 2.18 -9.26
CA GLY A 128 5.30 2.52 -10.59
C GLY A 128 5.80 1.33 -11.40
N TYR A 129 5.44 0.10 -11.03
CA TYR A 129 5.65 -1.08 -11.88
C TYR A 129 4.61 -1.14 -13.00
N SER A 130 4.96 -1.87 -14.06
CA SER A 130 4.09 -2.10 -15.21
C SER A 130 2.89 -2.96 -14.84
N TRP A 131 1.88 -2.95 -15.70
CA TRP A 131 0.72 -3.82 -15.60
C TRP A 131 1.12 -5.30 -15.48
N ALA A 132 2.07 -5.76 -16.31
CA ALA A 132 2.49 -7.16 -16.34
C ALA A 132 3.24 -7.58 -15.06
N GLU A 133 4.15 -6.74 -14.57
CA GLU A 133 4.84 -6.98 -13.29
C GLU A 133 3.84 -7.03 -12.13
N SER A 134 2.81 -6.18 -12.18
CA SER A 134 1.78 -6.10 -11.14
C SER A 134 0.85 -7.31 -11.16
N ALA A 135 0.47 -7.78 -12.35
CA ALA A 135 -0.28 -9.01 -12.52
C ALA A 135 0.52 -10.23 -12.05
N LEU A 136 1.81 -10.31 -12.41
CA LEU A 136 2.68 -11.38 -11.95
C LEU A 136 2.81 -11.40 -10.42
N TYR A 137 3.00 -10.24 -9.80
CA TYR A 137 3.04 -10.13 -8.34
C TYR A 137 1.72 -10.58 -7.71
N SER A 138 0.56 -10.15 -8.25
CA SER A 138 -0.75 -10.59 -7.76
C SER A 138 -0.92 -12.11 -7.84
N THR A 139 -0.50 -12.74 -8.94
CA THR A 139 -0.46 -14.21 -9.09
C THR A 139 0.41 -14.87 -8.02
N LEU A 140 1.63 -14.38 -7.83
CA LEU A 140 2.56 -14.96 -6.87
C LEU A 140 2.09 -14.74 -5.42
N ALA A 141 1.56 -13.56 -5.09
CA ALA A 141 1.04 -13.27 -3.77
C ALA A 141 -0.21 -14.11 -3.45
N SER A 142 -1.14 -14.22 -4.39
CA SER A 142 -2.33 -15.08 -4.24
C SER A 142 -1.92 -16.53 -4.00
N ALA A 143 -1.01 -17.05 -4.83
CA ALA A 143 -0.54 -18.43 -4.70
C ALA A 143 0.29 -18.68 -3.44
N LEU A 144 1.25 -17.81 -3.10
CA LEU A 144 2.24 -18.08 -2.06
C LEU A 144 1.83 -17.56 -0.68
N PHE A 145 1.17 -16.40 -0.61
CA PHE A 145 0.80 -15.81 0.68
C PHE A 145 -0.51 -16.39 1.19
N TRP A 146 -1.46 -16.67 0.29
CA TRP A 146 -2.75 -17.23 0.64
C TRP A 146 -2.79 -18.76 0.44
N GLU A 147 -2.93 -19.22 -0.80
CA GLU A 147 -3.26 -20.62 -1.15
C GLU A 147 -2.26 -21.65 -0.56
N TYR A 148 -1.01 -21.60 -1.01
CA TYR A 148 0.06 -22.47 -0.53
C TYR A 148 0.67 -21.97 0.79
N GLY A 149 0.30 -20.78 1.23
CA GLY A 149 0.78 -20.19 2.47
C GLY A 149 -0.13 -20.57 3.62
N VAL A 150 -1.09 -19.68 3.90
CA VAL A 150 -1.93 -19.75 5.09
C VAL A 150 -3.09 -20.75 4.93
N GLU A 151 -3.70 -20.81 3.76
CA GLU A 151 -4.86 -21.67 3.55
C GLU A 151 -4.50 -23.15 3.51
N ALA A 152 -3.33 -23.49 2.96
CA ALA A 152 -2.81 -24.87 2.93
C ALA A 152 -2.66 -25.54 4.31
N PHE A 153 -2.69 -24.78 5.41
CA PHE A 153 -2.77 -25.34 6.77
C PHE A 153 -4.15 -25.93 7.08
N ALA A 154 -5.21 -25.29 6.56
CA ALA A 154 -6.60 -25.63 6.78
C ALA A 154 -7.20 -26.44 5.62
N GLU A 155 -6.82 -26.18 4.37
CA GLU A 155 -7.44 -26.75 3.17
C GLU A 155 -6.44 -27.18 2.09
N THR A 156 -6.91 -27.93 1.10
CA THR A 156 -6.07 -28.29 -0.06
C THR A 156 -6.15 -27.14 -1.06
N PRO A 157 -5.01 -26.64 -1.60
CA PRO A 157 -5.02 -25.49 -2.51
C PRO A 157 -6.02 -25.61 -3.65
N SER A 158 -6.62 -24.48 -4.06
CA SER A 158 -7.67 -24.46 -5.07
C SER A 158 -7.15 -24.17 -6.48
N TRP A 159 -7.58 -24.94 -7.48
CA TRP A 159 -7.37 -24.58 -8.89
C TRP A 159 -8.14 -23.32 -9.29
N GLN A 160 -9.31 -23.09 -8.69
CA GLN A 160 -10.13 -21.94 -9.02
C GLN A 160 -9.47 -20.68 -8.52
N ASP A 161 -8.97 -20.67 -7.29
CA ASP A 161 -8.35 -19.48 -6.73
C ASP A 161 -6.95 -19.23 -7.29
N LEU A 162 -6.18 -20.26 -7.65
CA LEU A 162 -4.90 -20.06 -8.34
C LEU A 162 -5.02 -19.40 -9.72
N VAL A 163 -6.20 -19.45 -10.35
CA VAL A 163 -6.43 -18.91 -11.70
C VAL A 163 -7.34 -17.69 -11.69
N ILE A 164 -8.52 -17.80 -11.09
CA ILE A 164 -9.57 -16.77 -11.11
C ILE A 164 -9.12 -15.56 -10.28
N THR A 165 -8.59 -15.79 -9.09
CA THR A 165 -8.16 -14.72 -8.18
C THR A 165 -7.17 -13.78 -8.82
N PRO A 166 -6.03 -14.23 -9.35
CA PRO A 166 -5.11 -13.30 -9.98
C PRO A 166 -5.58 -12.78 -11.34
N ALA A 167 -6.34 -13.57 -12.12
CA ALA A 167 -6.81 -13.12 -13.43
C ALA A 167 -7.88 -12.01 -13.31
N VAL A 168 -8.95 -12.27 -12.56
CA VAL A 168 -10.02 -11.30 -12.32
C VAL A 168 -9.53 -10.18 -11.40
N GLY A 169 -8.76 -10.52 -10.37
CA GLY A 169 -8.19 -9.55 -9.45
C GLY A 169 -7.25 -8.57 -10.12
N SER A 170 -6.39 -8.98 -11.06
CA SER A 170 -5.53 -8.04 -11.79
C SER A 170 -6.31 -7.09 -12.70
N ILE A 171 -7.40 -7.57 -13.31
CA ILE A 171 -8.30 -6.71 -14.11
C ILE A 171 -8.98 -5.68 -13.21
N LEU A 172 -9.56 -6.13 -12.09
CA LEU A 172 -10.20 -5.27 -11.12
C LEU A 172 -9.21 -4.28 -10.50
N GLY A 173 -7.99 -4.73 -10.22
CA GLY A 173 -6.89 -3.92 -9.70
C GLY A 173 -6.46 -2.81 -10.65
N GLU A 174 -6.39 -3.06 -11.96
CA GLU A 174 -6.12 -1.99 -12.92
C GLU A 174 -7.28 -0.98 -12.98
N LEU A 175 -8.53 -1.44 -12.86
CA LEU A 175 -9.69 -0.53 -12.75
C LEU A 175 -9.60 0.33 -11.49
N PHE A 176 -9.24 -0.24 -10.35
CA PHE A 176 -9.00 0.46 -9.09
C PHE A 176 -7.87 1.48 -9.22
N TYR A 177 -6.75 1.10 -9.83
CA TYR A 177 -5.64 2.00 -10.09
C TYR A 177 -6.06 3.20 -10.94
N GLN A 178 -6.76 2.97 -12.04
CA GLN A 178 -7.22 4.07 -12.91
C GLN A 178 -8.25 4.96 -12.19
N ALA A 179 -9.13 4.38 -11.37
CA ALA A 179 -10.12 5.12 -10.58
C ALA A 179 -9.44 5.94 -9.47
N SER A 180 -8.50 5.36 -8.72
CA SER A 180 -7.74 6.07 -7.68
C SER A 180 -6.97 7.24 -8.29
N MET A 181 -6.31 7.04 -9.43
CA MET A 181 -5.62 8.12 -10.14
C MET A 181 -6.55 9.26 -10.55
N LYS A 182 -7.79 8.98 -10.97
CA LYS A 182 -8.79 10.02 -11.24
C LYS A 182 -9.19 10.78 -9.98
N ILE A 183 -9.37 10.08 -8.86
CA ILE A 183 -9.71 10.69 -7.56
C ILE A 183 -8.56 11.56 -7.05
N HIS A 184 -7.31 11.09 -7.12
CA HIS A 184 -6.11 11.85 -6.76
C HIS A 184 -5.95 13.09 -7.64
N LYS A 185 -6.13 12.95 -8.96
CA LYS A 185 -6.14 14.09 -9.90
C LYS A 185 -7.19 15.13 -9.54
N ASN A 186 -8.32 14.69 -8.99
CA ASN A 186 -9.39 15.54 -8.48
C ASN A 186 -9.24 15.89 -6.99
N HIS A 187 -8.02 16.08 -6.49
CA HIS A 187 -7.76 16.52 -5.11
C HIS A 187 -8.38 15.60 -4.04
N ASN A 188 -8.34 14.29 -4.28
CA ASN A 188 -8.98 13.27 -3.45
C ASN A 188 -10.50 13.44 -3.28
N THR A 189 -11.17 14.00 -4.29
CA THR A 189 -12.60 14.28 -4.27
C THR A 189 -13.35 13.38 -5.24
N LEU A 190 -14.47 12.82 -4.79
CA LEU A 190 -15.40 12.05 -5.60
C LEU A 190 -16.81 12.65 -5.46
N LEU A 191 -17.48 12.94 -6.57
CA LEU A 191 -18.80 13.60 -6.59
C LEU A 191 -18.84 14.90 -5.76
N GLY A 192 -17.76 15.69 -5.79
CA GLY A 192 -17.65 16.92 -5.00
C GLY A 192 -17.36 16.73 -3.50
N SER A 193 -17.27 15.49 -3.02
CA SER A 193 -16.96 15.19 -1.61
C SER A 193 -15.58 14.55 -1.43
N ARG A 194 -14.75 15.17 -0.59
CA ARG A 194 -13.45 14.61 -0.18
C ARG A 194 -13.62 13.37 0.70
N PHE A 195 -14.68 13.32 1.51
CA PHE A 195 -14.99 12.14 2.31
C PHE A 195 -15.25 10.93 1.40
N LEU A 196 -16.13 11.08 0.40
CA LEU A 196 -16.41 10.01 -0.56
C LEU A 196 -15.15 9.59 -1.33
N GLY A 197 -14.30 10.55 -1.72
CA GLY A 197 -13.03 10.25 -2.39
C GLY A 197 -12.10 9.43 -1.50
N LYS A 198 -11.90 9.82 -0.24
CA LYS A 198 -11.06 9.07 0.71
C LYS A 198 -11.62 7.70 1.05
N THR A 199 -12.94 7.58 1.23
CA THR A 199 -13.59 6.28 1.44
C THR A 199 -13.41 5.36 0.24
N ALA A 200 -13.58 5.87 -0.99
CA ALA A 200 -13.36 5.07 -2.20
C ALA A 200 -11.89 4.61 -2.31
N LEU A 201 -10.93 5.49 -2.03
CA LEU A 201 -9.50 5.13 -2.01
C LEU A 201 -9.20 4.02 -0.99
N LEU A 202 -9.73 4.13 0.23
CA LEU A 202 -9.57 3.11 1.27
C LEU A 202 -10.17 1.76 0.85
N LEU A 203 -11.35 1.77 0.22
CA LEU A 203 -12.02 0.55 -0.22
C LEU A 203 -11.35 -0.10 -1.43
N MET A 204 -10.68 0.66 -2.30
CA MET A 204 -9.98 0.11 -3.45
C MET A 204 -8.59 -0.42 -3.10
N ASP A 205 -7.88 0.26 -2.20
CA ASP A 205 -6.53 -0.09 -1.79
C ASP A 205 -6.30 0.25 -0.30
N PRO A 206 -6.77 -0.60 0.62
CA PRO A 206 -6.61 -0.35 2.05
C PRO A 206 -5.14 -0.33 2.48
N VAL A 207 -4.28 -1.12 1.82
CA VAL A 207 -2.84 -1.15 2.09
C VAL A 207 -2.20 0.15 1.63
N GLY A 208 -2.48 0.59 0.41
CA GLY A 208 -2.04 1.88 -0.11
C GLY A 208 -2.50 3.04 0.77
N PHE A 209 -3.73 3.00 1.28
CA PHE A 209 -4.23 4.01 2.23
C PHE A 209 -3.39 4.05 3.52
N ILE A 210 -3.05 2.89 4.10
CA ILE A 210 -2.16 2.84 5.29
C ILE A 210 -0.76 3.39 4.95
N LEU A 211 -0.21 2.98 3.81
CA LEU A 211 1.12 3.41 3.38
C LEU A 211 1.20 4.92 3.14
N GLN A 212 0.21 5.47 2.43
CA GLN A 212 0.22 6.84 1.92
C GLN A 212 -0.47 7.80 2.88
N ASP A 213 -1.75 7.57 3.20
CA ASP A 213 -2.59 8.49 3.96
C ASP A 213 -2.28 8.49 5.46
N LEU A 214 -1.96 7.32 6.02
CA LEU A 214 -1.55 7.21 7.43
C LEU A 214 -0.04 7.43 7.63
N GLY A 215 0.71 7.64 6.53
CA GLY A 215 2.14 7.95 6.57
C GLY A 215 3.05 6.78 6.93
N PHE A 216 2.57 5.54 6.85
CA PHE A 216 3.36 4.37 7.23
C PHE A 216 4.57 4.18 6.30
N ALA A 217 4.44 4.44 5.00
CA ALA A 217 5.58 4.39 4.08
C ALA A 217 6.68 5.39 4.47
N ASN A 218 6.29 6.61 4.89
CA ASN A 218 7.22 7.64 5.35
C ASN A 218 7.95 7.22 6.62
N ALA A 219 7.27 6.54 7.55
CA ALA A 219 7.90 5.99 8.76
C ALA A 219 9.02 4.97 8.44
N PHE A 220 8.97 4.34 7.25
CA PHE A 220 10.01 3.44 6.73
C PHE A 220 10.94 4.13 5.72
N GLY A 221 10.94 5.46 5.65
CA GLY A 221 11.81 6.25 4.79
C GLY A 221 11.40 6.31 3.31
N VAL A 222 10.24 5.75 2.95
CA VAL A 222 9.70 5.84 1.59
C VAL A 222 8.79 7.06 1.51
N LYS A 223 9.22 8.06 0.75
CA LYS A 223 8.57 9.37 0.67
C LYS A 223 7.89 9.53 -0.69
N ASN A 224 6.94 10.46 -0.77
CA ASN A 224 6.33 10.85 -2.03
C ASN A 224 7.20 11.91 -2.72
N LYS A 225 7.65 11.65 -3.95
CA LYS A 225 8.40 12.61 -4.77
C LYS A 225 7.62 13.87 -5.08
N ASN A 226 6.29 13.77 -5.12
CA ASN A 226 5.39 14.89 -5.39
C ASN A 226 5.11 15.76 -4.15
N ASP A 227 5.63 15.38 -2.97
CA ASP A 227 5.53 16.22 -1.78
C ASP A 227 6.49 17.41 -1.90
N MET A 228 5.92 18.61 -1.80
CA MET A 228 6.69 19.84 -1.72
C MET A 228 7.08 20.17 -0.31
N GLN A 229 8.32 20.63 -0.15
CA GLN A 229 8.76 21.27 1.06
C GLN A 229 9.29 22.65 0.73
N SER A 230 8.96 23.62 1.58
CA SER A 230 9.39 25.00 1.39
C SER A 230 10.06 25.51 2.64
N PHE A 231 11.22 26.13 2.49
CA PHE A 231 11.92 26.79 3.58
C PHE A 231 12.31 28.21 3.20
N ILE A 232 12.34 29.07 4.22
CA ILE A 232 12.71 30.48 4.07
C ILE A 232 14.16 30.61 4.52
N THR A 233 15.05 30.99 3.61
CA THR A 233 16.46 31.24 3.92
C THR A 233 16.71 32.75 3.97
N PRO A 234 17.29 33.29 5.06
CA PRO A 234 17.71 34.68 5.09
C PRO A 234 18.85 34.90 4.09
N THR A 235 18.78 35.99 3.33
CA THR A 235 19.83 36.42 2.41
C THR A 235 20.39 37.74 2.90
N SER A 236 21.71 37.84 3.05
CA SER A 236 22.36 39.11 3.40
C SER A 236 23.45 39.39 2.37
N GLY A 237 23.46 40.60 1.82
CA GLY A 237 24.44 41.04 0.83
C GLY A 237 24.81 42.52 1.02
N LYS A 238 25.74 43.01 0.20
CA LYS A 238 26.21 44.41 0.24
C LYS A 238 25.09 45.45 0.07
N SER A 239 23.95 45.04 -0.48
CA SER A 239 22.80 45.90 -0.79
C SER A 239 21.63 45.76 0.21
N GLY A 240 21.79 44.99 1.30
CA GLY A 240 20.75 44.82 2.33
C GLY A 240 20.48 43.36 2.72
N SER A 241 19.51 43.18 3.61
CA SER A 241 19.02 41.86 4.06
C SER A 241 17.64 41.57 3.47
N GLY A 242 17.38 40.32 3.16
CA GLY A 242 16.12 39.83 2.59
C GLY A 242 15.88 38.36 2.95
N ALA A 243 14.85 37.76 2.37
CA ALA A 243 14.53 36.36 2.54
C ALA A 243 14.23 35.72 1.18
N ARG A 244 14.71 34.49 0.98
CA ARG A 244 14.45 33.68 -0.21
C ARG A 244 13.60 32.47 0.18
N LEU A 245 12.46 32.30 -0.47
CA LEU A 245 11.69 31.06 -0.43
C LEU A 245 12.37 30.05 -1.35
N VAL A 246 12.74 28.90 -0.81
CA VAL A 246 13.25 27.77 -1.58
C VAL A 246 12.22 26.65 -1.49
N VAL A 247 11.76 26.18 -2.64
CA VAL A 247 10.86 25.02 -2.73
C VAL A 247 11.69 23.85 -3.25
N VAL A 248 11.59 22.73 -2.56
CA VAL A 248 12.32 21.49 -2.86
C VAL A 248 11.34 20.32 -2.92
N LYS A 249 11.75 19.27 -3.63
CA LYS A 249 11.06 17.98 -3.65
C LYS A 249 12.03 16.83 -3.39
N TYR A 250 11.48 15.67 -3.06
CA TYR A 250 12.25 14.43 -2.94
C TYR A 250 12.61 13.88 -4.34
N PHE A 251 13.80 13.29 -4.47
CA PHE A 251 14.26 12.65 -5.72
C PHE A 251 14.16 11.12 -5.69
#